data_AF-A0A3C0BR54-F1
#
_entry.id   AF-A0A3C0BR54-F1
#
_cell.length_a   1.000
_cell.length_b   1.000
_cell.length_c   1.000
_cell.angle_alpha   90.00
_cell.angle_beta   90.00
_cell.angle_gamma   90.00
#
_symmetry.space_group_name_H-M   'P 1'
#
loop_
_entity.id
_entity.type
_entity.pdbx_description
1 polymer ?
#
loop_
_entity_poly.entity_id
_entity_poly.type
_entity_poly.pdbx_seq_one_letter_code
_entity_poly.pdbx_strand_id
1 'polypeptide(L)' 'MANVVKKHSISSELAQKMVDEAVAKARELGVTENVAILDDGGNLKAFSRMDGAPILSIEMAQNKA' A
#
# COMPACT_ATOMS: atom_id res chain seq x y z
N MET A 1 35.69 -9.65 -0.56
CA MET A 1 34.53 -9.99 0.28
C MET A 1 33.37 -9.14 -0.18
N ALA A 2 32.18 -9.71 -0.41
CA ALA A 2 31.05 -8.91 -0.86
C ALA A 2 30.57 -8.03 0.30
N ASN A 3 30.68 -6.71 0.16
CA ASN A 3 30.21 -5.72 1.14
C ASN A 3 28.71 -5.49 0.99
N VAL A 4 27.91 -6.57 1.10
CA VAL A 4 26.46 -6.55 0.86
C VAL A 4 25.72 -7.19 2.03
N VAL A 5 24.47 -6.76 2.22
CA VAL A 5 23.56 -7.26 3.27
C VAL A 5 22.29 -7.81 2.61
N LYS A 6 21.79 -8.94 3.13
CA LYS A 6 20.50 -9.50 2.74
C LYS A 6 19.38 -8.85 3.58
N LYS A 7 18.29 -8.42 2.94
CA LYS A 7 17.13 -7.83 3.63
C LYS A 7 15.85 -8.56 3.24
N HIS A 8 14.92 -8.63 4.19
CA HIS A 8 13.56 -9.11 3.93
C HIS A 8 12.71 -7.94 3.45
N SER A 9 11.85 -8.23 2.47
CA SER A 9 10.95 -7.26 1.87
C SER A 9 9.56 -7.87 1.72
N ILE A 10 8.55 -7.02 1.63
CA ILE A 10 7.17 -7.47 1.50
C ILE A 10 6.96 -8.19 0.16
N SER A 11 6.34 -9.37 0.21
CA SER A 11 5.90 -10.07 -0.99
C SER A 11 4.70 -9.37 -1.64
N SER A 12 4.50 -9.54 -2.95
CA SER A 12 3.31 -9.03 -3.63
C SER A 12 2.02 -9.62 -3.07
N GLU A 13 2.03 -10.91 -2.70
CA GLU A 13 0.88 -11.60 -2.10
C GLU A 13 0.48 -10.96 -0.77
N LEU A 14 1.44 -10.70 0.11
CA LEU A 14 1.17 -10.04 1.39
C LEU A 14 0.71 -8.59 1.19
N ALA A 15 1.33 -7.85 0.26
CA ALA A 15 0.92 -6.48 -0.05
C ALA A 15 -0.53 -6.40 -0.52
N GLN A 16 -0.97 -7.32 -1.40
CA GLN A 16 -2.36 -7.38 -1.84
C GLN A 16 -3.32 -7.69 -0.68
N LYS A 17 -2.99 -8.67 0.17
CA LYS A 17 -3.80 -8.98 1.36
C LYS A 17 -3.96 -7.77 2.28
N MET A 18 -2.88 -7.01 2.51
CA MET A 18 -2.95 -5.79 3.33
C MET A 18 -3.85 -4.72 2.73
N VAL A 19 -3.82 -4.54 1.40
CA VAL A 19 -4.75 -3.64 0.71
C VAL A 19 -6.19 -4.10 0.89
N ASP A 20 -6.47 -5.40 0.72
CA ASP A 20 -7.82 -5.96 0.83
C ASP A 20 -8.40 -5.76 2.24
N GLU A 21 -7.59 -6.00 3.29
CA GLU A 21 -7.98 -5.78 4.68
C GLU A 21 -8.21 -4.29 5.00
N ALA A 22 -7.36 -3.41 4.49
CA ALA A 22 -7.53 -1.96 4.67
C ALA A 22 -8.82 -1.46 4.00
N VAL A 23 -9.10 -1.94 2.79
CA VAL A 23 -10.35 -1.63 2.07
C VAL A 23 -11.56 -2.20 2.81
N ALA A 24 -11.48 -3.43 3.32
CA ALA A 24 -12.54 -4.03 4.13
C ALA A 24 -12.81 -3.16 5.37
N LYS A 25 -11.77 -2.72 6.07
CA LYS A 25 -11.92 -1.87 7.25
C LYS A 25 -12.50 -0.50 6.92
N ALA A 26 -12.07 0.13 5.84
CA ALA A 26 -12.62 1.41 5.38
C ALA A 26 -14.13 1.30 5.09
N ARG A 27 -14.57 0.19 4.47
CA ARG A 27 -16.00 -0.10 4.25
C ARG A 27 -16.77 -0.23 5.56
N GLU A 28 -16.23 -0.94 6.56
CA GLU A 28 -16.86 -1.04 7.89
C GLU A 28 -17.03 0.34 8.56
N LEU A 29 -16.07 1.23 8.37
CA LEU A 29 -16.08 2.59 8.92
C LEU A 29 -16.93 3.58 8.11
N GLY A 30 -17.42 3.17 6.93
CA GLY A 30 -18.20 4.02 6.03
C GLY A 30 -17.37 5.13 5.37
N VAL A 31 -16.06 4.92 5.19
CA VAL A 31 -15.15 5.87 4.53
C VAL A 31 -14.58 5.28 3.23
N THR A 32 -14.12 6.15 2.33
CA THR A 32 -13.49 5.78 1.06
C THR A 32 -12.05 6.29 1.03
N GLU A 33 -11.10 5.39 0.75
CA GLU A 33 -9.67 5.69 0.90
C GLU A 33 -8.84 5.27 -0.32
N ASN A 34 -7.66 5.88 -0.42
CA ASN A 34 -6.55 5.41 -1.24
C ASN A 34 -5.57 4.63 -0.36
N VAL A 35 -5.30 3.38 -0.68
CA VAL A 35 -4.38 2.52 0.09
C VAL A 35 -3.17 2.20 -0.78
N ALA A 36 -1.97 2.52 -0.29
CA ALA A 36 -0.70 2.23 -0.95
C ALA A 36 0.18 1.38 -0.02
N ILE A 37 0.82 0.36 -0.58
CA ILE A 37 1.82 -0.47 0.10
C ILE A 37 3.11 -0.43 -0.72
N LEU A 38 4.19 0.06 -0.11
CA LEU A 38 5.53 0.11 -0.69
C LEU A 38 6.41 -0.99 -0.10
N ASP A 39 7.41 -1.42 -0.87
CA ASP A 39 8.48 -2.25 -0.34
C ASP A 39 9.53 -1.41 0.42
N ASP A 40 10.49 -2.10 1.00
CA ASP A 40 11.52 -1.53 1.84
C ASP A 40 12.52 -0.62 1.10
N GLY A 41 12.45 -0.60 -0.24
CA GLY A 41 13.16 0.32 -1.12
C GLY A 41 12.28 1.47 -1.63
N GLY A 42 11.03 1.57 -1.18
CA GLY A 42 10.08 2.60 -1.58
C GLY A 42 9.38 2.33 -2.91
N ASN A 43 9.40 1.09 -3.41
CA ASN A 43 8.75 0.75 -4.69
C ASN A 43 7.31 0.30 -4.43
N LEU A 44 6.36 0.80 -5.23
CA LEU A 44 4.95 0.45 -5.10
C LEU A 44 4.72 -1.05 -5.36
N LYS A 45 4.11 -1.74 -4.38
CA LYS A 45 3.81 -3.19 -4.45
C LYS A 45 2.34 -3.48 -4.66
N ALA A 46 1.47 -2.69 -4.03
CA ALA A 46 0.03 -2.77 -4.22
C ALA A 46 -0.59 -1.40 -3.99
N PHE A 47 -1.65 -1.11 -4.74
CA PHE A 47 -2.42 0.12 -4.61
C PHE A 47 -3.88 -0.16 -4.90
N SER A 48 -4.77 0.43 -4.10
CA SER A 48 -6.20 0.45 -4.39
C SER A 48 -6.76 1.83 -4.11
N ARG A 49 -7.50 2.34 -5.08
CA ARG A 49 -8.38 3.50 -4.89
C ARG A 49 -9.80 2.98 -4.81
N MET A 50 -10.44 3.17 -3.65
CA MET A 50 -11.86 2.87 -3.52
C MET A 50 -12.70 3.80 -4.40
N ASP A 51 -13.85 3.32 -4.84
CA ASP A 51 -14.83 4.18 -5.52
C ASP A 51 -15.25 5.32 -4.60
N GLY A 52 -15.28 6.54 -5.14
CA GLY A 52 -15.56 7.76 -4.38
C GLY A 52 -14.39 8.28 -3.53
N ALA A 53 -13.24 7.60 -3.44
CA ALA A 53 -12.06 8.15 -2.79
C ALA A 53 -11.49 9.35 -3.58
N PRO A 54 -11.03 10.44 -2.92
CA PRO A 54 -10.53 11.63 -3.61
C PRO A 54 -9.37 11.33 -4.56
N ILE A 55 -9.47 11.80 -5.82
CA ILE A 55 -8.39 11.62 -6.82
C ILE A 55 -7.11 12.34 -6.38
N LEU A 56 -7.26 13.52 -5.76
CA LEU A 56 -6.13 14.33 -5.31
C LEU A 56 -5.29 13.65 -4.20
N SER A 57 -5.83 12.66 -3.48
CA SER A 57 -5.10 11.97 -2.42
C SER A 57 -4.37 10.69 -2.88
N ILE A 58 -4.39 10.35 -4.18
CA ILE A 58 -3.65 9.20 -4.74
C ILE A 58 -2.15 9.33 -4.48
N GLU A 59 -1.54 10.43 -4.95
CA GLU A 59 -0.11 10.67 -4.77
C GLU A 59 0.25 10.86 -3.30
N MET A 60 -0.66 11.46 -2.52
CA MET A 60 -0.47 11.61 -1.08
C MET A 60 -0.37 10.27 -0.37
N ALA A 61 -1.17 9.27 -0.77
CA ALA A 61 -1.11 7.94 -0.17
C ALA A 61 0.21 7.24 -0.54
N GLN A 62 0.63 7.33 -1.80
CA GLN A 62 1.88 6.73 -2.26
C GLN A 62 3.13 7.37 -1.62
N ASN A 63 3.12 8.70 -1.40
CA ASN A 63 4.24 9.42 -0.78
C ASN A 63 4.31 9.24 0.75
N LYS A 64 3.22 8.83 1.40
CA LYS A 64 3.19 8.54 2.84
C LYS A 64 3.68 7.14 3.19
N ALA A 65 3.41 6.19 2.29
CA ALA A 65 3.75 4.78 2.44
C ALA A 65 5.26 4.55 2.34
#